data_AF-I7ZQJ3-F1
#
_entry.id   AF-I7ZQJ3-F1
#
_cell.length_a   1.000
_cell.length_b   1.000
_cell.length_c   1.000
_cell.angle_alpha   90.00
_cell.angle_beta   90.00
_cell.angle_gamma   90.00
#
_symmetry.space_group_name_H-M   'P 1'
#
loop_
_entity.id
_entity.type
_entity.pdbx_description
1 polymer ?
#
loop_
_entity_poly.entity_id
_entity_poly.type
_entity_poly.pdbx_seq_one_letter_code
_entity_poly.pdbx_strand_id
1 'polypeptide(L)'
;MSLLILPIELLRLIATFLKTEKDLNSLCQTNTWLYSVLNRFLYQQNIRISGESALIWAAKFGKVVTAQILIQEGVNVGMHDTNGMSPLLYAAAYGHLAVAELLVQEGAELESKNWQSQTPLSSSAAHGHEAVVKLLLEKGANPVYKNRHVKLLVEKGVSLETKDRNGCTPLLLAAVNQHAAVVKLLIEKGVNTKYKDGQGRDLLLWTVMHGYEGVVKVLIEKGAYLELKDQNGPTPISLAARHGHTAVVGILTEHGANLKNGDWYGKLPLSWTATYGHEGVVNLLIKRGANLSSKDGDGRAPLSYAAAHGHIEVVCY
;
A
#
# COMPACT_ATOMS: atom_id res chain seq x y z
N MET A 1 57.01 19.79 -13.28
CA MET A 1 56.76 18.50 -13.95
C MET A 1 55.52 18.63 -14.78
N SER A 2 55.62 18.41 -16.09
CA SER A 2 54.47 18.45 -16.99
C SER A 2 53.48 17.33 -16.62
N LEU A 3 52.19 17.67 -16.45
CA LEU A 3 51.11 16.70 -16.20
C LEU A 3 50.96 15.65 -17.32
N LEU A 4 51.66 15.81 -18.46
CA LEU A 4 51.67 14.90 -19.61
C LEU A 4 52.35 13.54 -19.35
N ILE A 5 53.05 13.35 -18.23
CA ILE A 5 53.82 12.11 -17.96
C ILE A 5 53.22 11.29 -16.81
N LEU A 6 52.11 11.74 -16.21
CA LEU A 6 51.52 11.01 -15.09
C LEU A 6 50.81 9.72 -15.56
N PRO A 7 51.01 8.58 -14.87
CA PRO A 7 50.26 7.36 -15.10
C PRO A 7 48.75 7.59 -14.96
N ILE A 8 47.96 6.89 -15.76
CA ILE A 8 46.48 7.00 -15.77
C ILE A 8 45.88 6.71 -14.38
N GLU A 9 46.48 5.81 -13.57
CA GLU A 9 46.02 5.59 -12.19
C GLU A 9 46.21 6.80 -11.27
N LEU A 10 47.25 7.60 -11.46
CA LEU A 10 47.50 8.79 -10.63
C LEU A 10 46.54 9.93 -11.01
N LEU A 11 46.27 10.09 -12.31
CA LEU A 11 45.25 11.01 -12.82
C LEU A 11 43.84 10.65 -12.32
N ARG A 12 43.53 9.35 -12.23
CA ARG A 12 42.28 8.84 -11.61
C ARG A 12 42.17 9.25 -10.14
N LEU A 13 43.26 9.16 -9.38
CA LEU A 13 43.26 9.49 -7.95
C LEU A 13 43.08 11.00 -7.75
N ILE A 14 43.74 11.83 -8.55
CA ILE A 14 43.58 13.29 -8.54
C ILE A 14 42.14 13.70 -8.89
N ALA A 15 41.50 13.04 -9.85
CA ALA A 15 40.11 13.30 -10.23
C ALA A 15 39.11 13.06 -9.08
N THR A 16 39.42 12.16 -8.13
CA THR A 16 38.54 11.92 -6.96
C THR A 16 38.61 13.04 -5.91
N PHE A 17 39.64 13.91 -5.95
CA PHE A 17 39.80 15.05 -5.04
C PHE A 17 39.19 16.35 -5.57
N LEU A 18 38.92 16.46 -6.88
CA LEU A 18 38.32 17.63 -7.52
C LEU A 18 36.79 17.56 -7.41
N LYS A 19 36.24 18.00 -6.27
CA LYS A 19 34.79 17.92 -5.96
C LYS A 19 33.95 19.03 -6.59
N THR A 20 34.55 20.03 -7.22
CA THR A 20 33.90 21.29 -7.63
C THR A 20 34.08 21.55 -9.13
N GLU A 21 32.97 21.71 -9.87
CA GLU A 21 32.95 22.04 -11.32
C GLU A 21 33.86 23.24 -11.69
N LYS A 22 34.05 24.17 -10.75
CA LYS A 22 34.80 25.41 -10.92
C LYS A 22 36.32 25.20 -11.06
N ASP A 23 36.89 24.29 -10.27
CA ASP A 23 38.34 23.98 -10.28
C ASP A 23 38.72 23.09 -11.48
N LEU A 24 37.72 22.46 -12.07
CA LEU A 24 37.84 21.62 -13.24
C LEU A 24 37.75 22.43 -14.53
N ASN A 25 36.80 23.35 -14.65
CA ASN A 25 36.74 24.25 -15.80
C ASN A 25 37.99 25.12 -15.95
N SER A 26 38.64 25.50 -14.83
CA SER A 26 39.93 26.20 -14.87
C SER A 26 41.08 25.31 -15.34
N LEU A 27 41.14 24.04 -14.89
CA LEU A 27 42.12 23.05 -15.37
C LEU A 27 41.92 22.73 -16.86
N CYS A 28 40.68 22.67 -17.33
CA CYS A 28 40.34 22.32 -18.71
C CYS A 28 40.61 23.44 -19.71
N GLN A 29 40.56 24.71 -19.29
CA GLN A 29 40.98 25.85 -20.12
C GLN A 29 42.48 25.84 -20.44
N THR A 30 43.29 25.12 -19.66
CA THR A 30 44.75 25.11 -19.81
C THR A 30 45.31 23.89 -20.56
N ASN A 31 44.54 22.80 -20.70
CA ASN A 31 45.04 21.58 -21.35
C ASN A 31 43.93 20.71 -21.99
N THR A 32 43.90 20.66 -23.33
CA THR A 32 42.91 19.93 -24.13
C THR A 32 43.01 18.41 -23.99
N TRP A 33 44.23 17.88 -23.83
CA TRP A 33 44.44 16.44 -23.65
C TRP A 33 43.92 15.97 -22.29
N LEU A 34 44.23 16.72 -21.23
CA LEU A 34 43.74 16.44 -19.87
C LEU A 34 42.20 16.49 -19.82
N TYR A 35 41.59 17.45 -20.51
CA TYR A 35 40.13 17.52 -20.66
C TYR A 35 39.59 16.27 -21.35
N SER A 36 40.13 15.83 -22.49
CA SER A 36 39.60 14.65 -23.19
C SER A 36 39.64 13.36 -22.35
N VAL A 37 40.67 13.20 -21.52
CA VAL A 37 40.83 12.04 -20.63
C VAL A 37 39.91 12.15 -19.43
N LEU A 38 39.86 13.32 -18.77
CA LEU A 38 39.08 13.51 -17.54
C LEU A 38 37.57 13.72 -17.81
N ASN A 39 37.18 14.33 -18.94
CA ASN A 39 35.80 14.68 -19.27
C ASN A 39 34.88 13.45 -19.29
N ARG A 40 35.36 12.30 -19.79
CA ARG A 40 34.58 11.06 -19.76
C ARG A 40 34.32 10.56 -18.33
N PHE A 41 35.31 10.69 -17.44
CA PHE A 41 35.17 10.30 -16.03
C PHE A 41 34.36 11.31 -15.21
N LEU A 42 34.48 12.59 -15.54
CA LEU A 42 33.70 13.66 -14.92
C LEU A 42 32.25 13.61 -15.35
N TYR A 43 31.98 13.29 -16.61
CA TYR A 43 30.63 13.03 -17.09
C TYR A 43 30.01 11.84 -16.35
N GLN A 44 30.77 10.74 -16.18
CA GLN A 44 30.35 9.60 -15.37
C GLN A 44 30.15 9.95 -13.88
N GLN A 45 31.04 10.75 -13.27
CA GLN A 45 30.91 11.19 -11.87
C GLN A 45 29.77 12.20 -11.68
N ASN A 46 29.56 13.10 -12.64
CA ASN A 46 28.46 14.06 -12.61
C ASN A 46 27.13 13.34 -12.84
N ILE A 47 27.05 12.36 -13.75
CA ILE A 47 25.92 11.43 -13.85
C ILE A 47 25.78 10.62 -12.55
N ARG A 48 26.85 10.29 -11.85
CA ARG A 48 26.73 9.58 -10.58
C ARG A 48 26.08 10.43 -9.49
N ILE A 49 26.36 11.73 -9.41
CA ILE A 49 25.78 12.63 -8.37
C ILE A 49 24.44 13.23 -8.82
N SER A 50 24.37 13.75 -10.05
CA SER A 50 23.14 14.34 -10.62
C SER A 50 22.21 13.30 -11.23
N GLY A 51 22.75 12.21 -11.79
CA GLY A 51 21.96 11.13 -12.39
C GLY A 51 21.34 10.21 -11.35
N GLU A 52 21.88 10.17 -10.14
CA GLU A 52 21.18 9.65 -8.96
C GLU A 52 19.84 10.41 -8.78
N SER A 53 19.89 11.73 -8.67
CA SER A 53 18.68 12.56 -8.57
C SER A 53 17.80 12.44 -9.83
N ALA A 54 18.40 12.29 -11.01
CA ALA A 54 17.68 12.12 -12.27
C ALA A 54 16.98 10.76 -12.37
N LEU A 55 17.54 9.68 -11.80
CA LEU A 55 16.93 8.36 -11.79
C LEU A 55 15.73 8.35 -10.84
N ILE A 56 15.84 8.99 -9.68
CA ILE A 56 14.69 9.24 -8.80
C ILE A 56 13.62 10.04 -9.52
N TRP A 57 13.98 11.11 -10.22
CA TRP A 57 13.03 11.92 -11.00
C TRP A 57 12.36 11.08 -12.10
N ALA A 58 13.15 10.32 -12.87
CA ALA A 58 12.64 9.45 -13.92
C ALA A 58 11.69 8.39 -13.35
N ALA A 59 12.00 7.81 -12.20
CA ALA A 59 11.14 6.85 -11.51
C ALA A 59 9.86 7.48 -10.96
N LYS A 60 9.93 8.70 -10.41
CA LYS A 60 8.78 9.45 -9.90
C LYS A 60 7.80 9.87 -11.00
N PHE A 61 8.31 10.23 -12.18
CA PHE A 61 7.52 10.72 -13.31
C PHE A 61 7.31 9.69 -14.43
N GLY A 62 7.73 8.43 -14.24
CA GLY A 62 7.49 7.35 -15.20
C GLY A 62 8.27 7.47 -16.50
N LYS A 63 9.45 8.11 -16.49
CA LYS A 63 10.27 8.32 -17.70
C LYS A 63 11.13 7.09 -17.98
N VAL A 64 10.51 6.08 -18.59
CA VAL A 64 11.12 4.77 -18.90
C VAL A 64 12.44 4.90 -19.68
N VAL A 65 12.43 5.66 -20.78
CA VAL A 65 13.63 5.84 -21.63
C VAL A 65 14.75 6.52 -20.86
N THR A 66 14.43 7.55 -20.08
CA THR A 66 15.41 8.25 -19.24
C THR A 66 15.98 7.34 -18.17
N ALA A 67 15.14 6.56 -17.49
CA ALA A 67 15.57 5.58 -16.50
C ALA A 67 16.49 4.53 -17.13
N GLN A 68 16.15 4.02 -18.32
CA GLN A 68 16.95 3.03 -19.04
C GLN A 68 18.33 3.56 -19.40
N ILE A 69 18.42 4.79 -19.94
CA ILE A 69 19.70 5.43 -20.27
C ILE A 69 20.54 5.61 -19.00
N LEU A 70 19.95 6.10 -17.91
CA LEU A 70 20.66 6.32 -16.65
C LEU A 70 21.20 5.01 -16.06
N ILE A 71 20.44 3.91 -16.16
CA ILE A 71 20.90 2.60 -15.68
C ILE A 71 22.04 2.07 -16.57
N GLN A 72 21.96 2.24 -17.90
CA GLN A 72 23.04 1.85 -18.83
C GLN A 72 24.34 2.62 -18.58
N GLU A 73 24.25 3.89 -18.16
CA GLU A 73 25.39 4.71 -17.76
C GLU A 73 25.97 4.33 -16.38
N GLY A 74 25.38 3.33 -15.70
CA GLY A 74 25.89 2.79 -14.44
C GLY A 74 25.46 3.56 -13.18
N VAL A 75 24.34 4.29 -13.23
CA VAL A 75 23.75 4.91 -12.04
C VAL A 75 23.31 3.83 -11.06
N ASN A 76 23.60 4.04 -9.77
CA ASN A 76 23.24 3.10 -8.71
C ASN A 76 21.70 3.01 -8.54
N VAL A 77 21.12 1.83 -8.79
CA VAL A 77 19.68 1.58 -8.63
C VAL A 77 19.22 1.48 -7.17
N GLY A 78 20.13 1.17 -6.25
CA GLY A 78 19.88 1.04 -4.80
C GLY A 78 20.04 2.34 -4.02
N MET A 79 20.15 3.45 -4.71
CA MET A 79 20.31 4.78 -4.11
C MET A 79 19.05 5.21 -3.32
N HIS A 80 19.23 6.14 -2.37
CA HIS A 80 18.14 6.69 -1.57
C HIS A 80 18.24 8.21 -1.47
N ASP A 81 17.10 8.90 -1.59
CA ASP A 81 17.03 10.34 -1.37
C ASP A 81 17.12 10.70 0.12
N THR A 82 16.99 11.99 0.43
CA THR A 82 16.98 12.44 1.82
C THR A 82 15.88 11.77 2.62
N ASN A 83 14.72 11.43 2.06
CA ASN A 83 13.62 10.78 2.74
C ASN A 83 13.76 9.24 2.86
N GLY A 84 14.90 8.69 2.43
CA GLY A 84 15.12 7.24 2.33
C GLY A 84 14.36 6.59 1.17
N MET A 85 13.85 7.38 0.21
CA MET A 85 13.11 6.86 -0.93
C MET A 85 14.08 6.43 -2.03
N SER A 86 13.97 5.16 -2.43
CA SER A 86 14.66 4.62 -3.60
C SER A 86 13.91 4.89 -4.90
N PRO A 87 14.56 4.79 -6.07
CA PRO A 87 13.87 4.85 -7.36
C PRO A 87 12.73 3.84 -7.44
N LEU A 88 12.91 2.63 -6.89
CA LEU A 88 11.86 1.60 -6.88
C LEU A 88 10.68 2.00 -5.98
N LEU A 89 10.93 2.61 -4.82
CA LEU A 89 9.88 3.16 -3.95
C LEU A 89 9.07 4.25 -4.66
N TYR A 90 9.72 5.13 -5.42
CA TYR A 90 9.03 6.14 -6.23
C TYR A 90 8.21 5.52 -7.35
N ALA A 91 8.80 4.63 -8.14
CA ALA A 91 8.05 3.92 -9.20
C ALA A 91 6.83 3.18 -8.61
N ALA A 92 7.00 2.59 -7.42
CA ALA A 92 5.92 1.86 -6.76
C ALA A 92 4.84 2.76 -6.15
N ALA A 93 5.20 3.89 -5.53
CA ALA A 93 4.23 4.83 -4.97
C ALA A 93 3.40 5.56 -6.03
N TYR A 94 3.99 5.80 -7.21
CA TYR A 94 3.33 6.50 -8.32
C TYR A 94 2.77 5.57 -9.41
N GLY A 95 2.94 4.25 -9.29
CA GLY A 95 2.31 3.28 -10.17
C GLY A 95 2.99 3.08 -11.52
N HIS A 96 4.27 3.46 -11.65
CA HIS A 96 5.00 3.39 -12.92
C HIS A 96 5.53 1.98 -13.17
N LEU A 97 4.64 1.09 -13.63
CA LEU A 97 4.93 -0.33 -13.86
C LEU A 97 6.20 -0.58 -14.69
N ALA A 98 6.34 0.09 -15.84
CA ALA A 98 7.47 -0.12 -16.74
C ALA A 98 8.80 0.28 -16.09
N VAL A 99 8.81 1.35 -15.29
CA VAL A 99 10.03 1.76 -14.57
C VAL A 99 10.32 0.81 -13.40
N ALA A 100 9.28 0.38 -12.67
CA ALA A 100 9.43 -0.61 -11.61
C ALA A 100 9.99 -1.93 -12.16
N GLU A 101 9.52 -2.39 -13.33
CA GLU A 101 10.02 -3.60 -13.97
C GLU A 101 11.50 -3.48 -14.36
N LEU A 102 11.89 -2.37 -14.99
CA LEU A 102 13.30 -2.11 -15.31
C LEU A 102 14.18 -2.13 -14.06
N LEU A 103 13.78 -1.41 -13.01
CA LEU A 103 14.55 -1.34 -11.76
C LEU A 103 14.70 -2.71 -11.10
N VAL A 104 13.64 -3.53 -11.10
CA VAL A 104 13.69 -4.89 -10.53
C VAL A 104 14.56 -5.83 -11.37
N GLN A 105 14.55 -5.71 -12.71
CA GLN A 105 15.42 -6.49 -13.59
C GLN A 105 16.92 -6.18 -13.35
N GLU A 106 17.23 -4.93 -13.03
CA GLU A 106 18.58 -4.42 -12.80
C GLU A 106 19.04 -4.59 -11.33
N GLY A 107 18.28 -5.30 -10.51
CA GLY A 107 18.68 -5.70 -9.16
C GLY A 107 18.37 -4.68 -8.06
N ALA A 108 17.38 -3.80 -8.25
CA ALA A 108 16.90 -2.91 -7.19
C ALA A 108 16.40 -3.71 -5.96
N GLU A 109 16.72 -3.20 -4.78
CA GLU A 109 16.33 -3.83 -3.51
C GLU A 109 14.82 -3.78 -3.29
N LEU A 110 14.18 -4.96 -3.27
CA LEU A 110 12.73 -5.09 -3.11
C LEU A 110 12.22 -4.73 -1.69
N GLU A 111 13.08 -4.84 -0.69
CA GLU A 111 12.78 -4.60 0.73
C GLU A 111 13.38 -3.30 1.28
N SER A 112 13.84 -2.41 0.38
CA SER A 112 14.33 -1.09 0.78
C SER A 112 13.23 -0.31 1.49
N LYS A 113 13.56 0.32 2.62
CA LYS A 113 12.62 1.04 3.46
C LYS A 113 12.87 2.53 3.42
N ASN A 114 11.81 3.30 3.19
CA ASN A 114 11.85 4.74 3.42
C ASN A 114 11.85 5.06 4.93
N TRP A 115 11.92 6.33 5.27
CA TRP A 115 11.84 6.74 6.67
C TRP A 115 10.58 6.24 7.35
N GLN A 116 9.42 6.21 6.71
CA GLN A 116 8.17 5.65 7.27
C GLN A 116 8.18 4.11 7.42
N SER A 117 9.31 3.46 7.20
CA SER A 117 9.47 2.00 7.19
C SER A 117 8.63 1.29 6.12
N GLN A 118 8.20 2.03 5.09
CA GLN A 118 7.43 1.49 3.97
C GLN A 118 8.37 0.87 2.94
N THR A 119 7.96 -0.29 2.41
CA THR A 119 8.62 -0.97 1.30
C THR A 119 7.97 -0.60 -0.03
N PRO A 120 8.58 -0.91 -1.18
CA PRO A 120 7.93 -0.82 -2.49
C PRO A 120 6.56 -1.51 -2.51
N LEU A 121 6.43 -2.69 -1.88
CA LEU A 121 5.16 -3.41 -1.79
C LEU A 121 4.13 -2.63 -0.95
N SER A 122 4.50 -2.17 0.25
CA SER A 122 3.55 -1.45 1.11
C SER A 122 3.14 -0.10 0.51
N SER A 123 4.05 0.58 -0.19
CA SER A 123 3.77 1.86 -0.87
C SER A 123 2.85 1.68 -2.07
N SER A 124 3.11 0.69 -2.94
CA SER A 124 2.22 0.40 -4.07
C SER A 124 0.85 -0.10 -3.61
N ALA A 125 0.79 -0.87 -2.53
CA ALA A 125 -0.47 -1.31 -1.94
C ALA A 125 -1.26 -0.14 -1.33
N ALA A 126 -0.59 0.78 -0.64
CA ALA A 126 -1.21 1.97 -0.07
C ALA A 126 -1.83 2.89 -1.14
N HIS A 127 -1.25 2.96 -2.33
CA HIS A 127 -1.74 3.82 -3.42
C HIS A 127 -2.59 3.06 -4.45
N GLY A 128 -2.82 1.76 -4.26
CA GLY A 128 -3.73 0.97 -5.09
C GLY A 128 -3.16 0.52 -6.44
N HIS A 129 -1.84 0.55 -6.60
CA HIS A 129 -1.18 0.21 -7.87
C HIS A 129 -1.09 -1.30 -8.09
N GLU A 130 -2.22 -1.92 -8.43
CA GLU A 130 -2.37 -3.37 -8.58
C GLU A 130 -1.30 -4.00 -9.48
N ALA A 131 -1.00 -3.40 -10.63
CA ALA A 131 -0.03 -3.94 -11.56
C ALA A 131 1.40 -3.99 -10.96
N VAL A 132 1.78 -2.97 -10.20
CA VAL A 132 3.07 -2.94 -9.50
C VAL A 132 3.08 -3.95 -8.36
N VAL A 133 1.99 -4.05 -7.58
CA VAL A 133 1.87 -5.06 -6.51
C VAL A 133 2.03 -6.46 -7.12
N LYS A 134 1.35 -6.75 -8.24
CA LYS A 134 1.47 -8.03 -8.94
C LYS A 134 2.91 -8.31 -9.38
N LEU A 135 3.58 -7.34 -10.00
CA LEU A 135 4.99 -7.45 -10.41
C LEU A 135 5.89 -7.77 -9.22
N LEU A 136 5.77 -7.02 -8.11
CA LEU A 136 6.60 -7.19 -6.92
C LEU A 136 6.38 -8.58 -6.28
N LEU A 137 5.13 -9.05 -6.23
CA LEU A 137 4.82 -10.39 -5.72
C LEU A 137 5.31 -11.51 -6.63
N GLU A 138 5.23 -11.35 -7.95
CA GLU A 138 5.75 -12.33 -8.91
C GLU A 138 7.27 -12.43 -8.84
N LYS A 139 7.97 -11.29 -8.79
CA LYS A 139 9.45 -11.27 -8.72
C LYS A 139 9.97 -11.66 -7.33
N GLY A 140 9.23 -11.35 -6.27
CA GLY A 140 9.52 -11.80 -4.91
C GLY A 140 9.28 -13.30 -4.65
N ALA A 141 8.40 -13.94 -5.44
CA ALA A 141 8.04 -15.36 -5.28
C ALA A 141 8.78 -16.31 -6.24
N ASN A 142 9.56 -15.81 -7.21
CA ASN A 142 10.08 -16.64 -8.30
C ASN A 142 11.50 -17.19 -8.04
N PRO A 143 11.69 -18.52 -7.88
CA PRO A 143 13.01 -19.15 -7.74
C PRO A 143 13.79 -19.25 -9.07
N VAL A 144 13.21 -18.91 -10.24
CA VAL A 144 13.87 -19.00 -11.56
C VAL A 144 15.00 -17.97 -11.74
N TYR A 145 15.03 -16.92 -10.93
CA TYR A 145 16.15 -15.96 -10.88
C TYR A 145 17.36 -16.44 -10.07
N LYS A 146 17.40 -17.71 -9.66
CA LYS A 146 18.61 -18.43 -9.16
C LYS A 146 19.68 -18.65 -10.24
N ASN A 147 19.71 -17.83 -11.30
CA ASN A 147 20.78 -17.89 -12.28
C ASN A 147 22.06 -17.28 -11.68
N ARG A 148 23.18 -17.92 -11.99
CA ARG A 148 24.43 -17.98 -11.22
C ARG A 148 25.06 -16.63 -10.78
N HIS A 149 24.64 -15.50 -11.36
CA HIS A 149 25.15 -14.15 -11.04
C HIS A 149 24.26 -13.32 -10.09
N VAL A 150 22.96 -13.64 -9.94
CA VAL A 150 22.02 -12.94 -9.02
C VAL A 150 21.94 -13.64 -7.65
N LYS A 151 22.72 -14.72 -7.48
CA LYS A 151 22.67 -15.65 -6.35
C LYS A 151 23.05 -15.05 -4.98
N LEU A 152 23.53 -13.80 -4.93
CA LEU A 152 24.00 -13.15 -3.70
C LEU A 152 23.05 -12.07 -3.16
N LEU A 153 22.07 -11.60 -3.92
CA LEU A 153 21.24 -10.44 -3.51
C LEU A 153 19.76 -10.77 -3.26
N VAL A 154 19.23 -11.84 -3.85
CA VAL A 154 17.80 -12.21 -3.71
C VAL A 154 17.66 -13.48 -2.86
N GLU A 155 18.21 -13.47 -1.65
CA GLU A 155 17.91 -14.51 -0.66
C GLU A 155 16.67 -14.19 0.18
N LYS A 156 16.16 -12.95 0.12
CA LYS A 156 15.00 -12.52 0.88
C LYS A 156 13.87 -12.17 -0.09
N GLY A 157 12.91 -13.08 -0.22
CA GLY A 157 11.65 -12.80 -0.90
C GLY A 157 10.93 -11.60 -0.28
N VAL A 158 9.95 -11.05 -0.98
CA VAL A 158 9.19 -9.89 -0.50
C VAL A 158 8.41 -10.27 0.76
N SER A 159 8.63 -9.54 1.85
CA SER A 159 7.95 -9.76 3.12
C SER A 159 6.58 -9.08 3.09
N LEU A 160 5.54 -9.92 2.98
CA LEU A 160 4.14 -9.46 2.90
C LEU A 160 3.61 -8.87 4.21
N GLU A 161 4.31 -9.15 5.32
CA GLU A 161 3.93 -8.76 6.68
C GLU A 161 4.76 -7.58 7.21
N THR A 162 5.54 -6.92 6.35
CA THR A 162 6.37 -5.79 6.76
C THR A 162 5.48 -4.64 7.23
N LYS A 163 5.70 -4.21 8.47
CA LYS A 163 4.97 -3.10 9.08
C LYS A 163 5.66 -1.77 8.83
N ASP A 164 4.87 -0.75 8.56
CA ASP A 164 5.32 0.65 8.57
C ASP A 164 5.52 1.17 10.01
N ARG A 165 5.87 2.45 10.15
CA ARG A 165 6.02 3.11 11.48
C ARG A 165 4.75 3.09 12.34
N ASN A 166 3.58 2.98 11.72
CA ASN A 166 2.29 2.93 12.41
C ASN A 166 1.87 1.48 12.74
N GLY A 167 2.71 0.50 12.40
CA GLY A 167 2.38 -0.92 12.58
C GLY A 167 1.46 -1.48 11.48
N CYS A 168 1.20 -0.73 10.42
CA CYS A 168 0.31 -1.12 9.33
C CYS A 168 1.03 -2.02 8.32
N THR A 169 0.42 -3.15 7.95
CA THR A 169 0.88 -4.05 6.89
C THR A 169 0.39 -3.55 5.51
N PRO A 170 0.97 -4.05 4.39
CA PRO A 170 0.49 -3.73 3.05
C PRO A 170 -1.02 -4.00 2.86
N LEU A 171 -1.52 -5.08 3.47
CA LEU A 171 -2.94 -5.42 3.45
C LEU A 171 -3.80 -4.36 4.15
N LEU A 172 -3.35 -3.88 5.31
CA LEU A 172 -4.06 -2.83 6.05
C LEU A 172 -4.05 -1.51 5.30
N LEU A 173 -2.92 -1.12 4.71
CA LEU A 173 -2.82 0.11 3.92
C LEU A 173 -3.75 0.06 2.70
N ALA A 174 -3.79 -1.08 1.99
CA ALA A 174 -4.70 -1.27 0.88
C ALA A 174 -6.17 -1.22 1.32
N ALA A 175 -6.51 -1.81 2.47
CA ALA A 175 -7.87 -1.80 3.00
C ALA A 175 -8.30 -0.41 3.48
N VAL A 176 -7.42 0.33 4.18
CA VAL A 176 -7.68 1.69 4.68
C VAL A 176 -7.93 2.66 3.52
N ASN A 177 -7.19 2.50 2.42
CA ASN A 177 -7.34 3.30 1.20
C ASN A 177 -8.34 2.70 0.18
N GLN A 178 -9.14 1.70 0.59
CA GLN A 178 -10.24 1.13 -0.19
C GLN A 178 -9.83 0.46 -1.52
N HIS A 179 -8.59 0.00 -1.63
CA HIS A 179 -8.07 -0.66 -2.82
C HIS A 179 -8.43 -2.16 -2.85
N ALA A 180 -9.70 -2.45 -3.09
CA ALA A 180 -10.26 -3.81 -3.05
C ALA A 180 -9.52 -4.82 -3.94
N ALA A 181 -9.08 -4.41 -5.14
CA ALA A 181 -8.33 -5.29 -6.04
C ALA A 181 -6.97 -5.70 -5.46
N VAL A 182 -6.25 -4.76 -4.84
CA VAL A 182 -5.00 -5.05 -4.12
C VAL A 182 -5.24 -5.93 -2.91
N VAL A 183 -6.30 -5.67 -2.13
CA VAL A 183 -6.69 -6.52 -0.98
C VAL A 183 -6.94 -7.96 -1.44
N LYS A 184 -7.69 -8.15 -2.53
CA LYS A 184 -7.98 -9.46 -3.12
C LYS A 184 -6.69 -10.20 -3.48
N LEU A 185 -5.80 -9.52 -4.19
CA LEU A 185 -4.54 -10.06 -4.66
C LEU A 185 -3.61 -10.43 -3.50
N LEU A 186 -3.53 -9.61 -2.44
CA LEU A 186 -2.74 -9.91 -1.25
C LEU A 186 -3.28 -11.12 -0.48
N ILE A 187 -4.60 -11.23 -0.30
CA ILE A 187 -5.21 -12.39 0.38
C ILE A 187 -4.97 -13.68 -0.44
N GLU A 188 -5.04 -13.62 -1.77
CA GLU A 188 -4.73 -14.76 -2.65
C GLU A 188 -3.29 -15.25 -2.54
N LYS A 189 -2.36 -14.39 -2.11
CA LYS A 189 -0.96 -14.75 -1.85
C LYS A 189 -0.72 -15.28 -0.44
N GLY A 190 -1.77 -15.48 0.36
CA GLY A 190 -1.67 -16.09 1.68
C GLY A 190 -1.19 -15.16 2.78
N VAL A 191 -1.40 -13.84 2.61
CA VAL A 191 -1.12 -12.84 3.66
C VAL A 191 -1.95 -13.16 4.91
N ASN A 192 -1.34 -12.97 6.08
CA ASN A 192 -2.01 -13.17 7.35
C ASN A 192 -3.13 -12.15 7.54
N THR A 193 -4.35 -12.63 7.59
CA THR A 193 -5.55 -11.81 7.82
C THR A 193 -5.87 -11.60 9.29
N LYS A 194 -5.06 -12.15 10.22
CA LYS A 194 -5.23 -11.99 11.68
C LYS A 194 -4.80 -10.59 12.14
N TYR A 195 -5.54 -9.59 11.71
CA TYR A 195 -5.46 -8.23 12.24
C TYR A 195 -6.45 -8.07 13.39
N LYS A 196 -6.04 -7.33 14.43
CA LYS A 196 -6.94 -6.73 15.40
C LYS A 196 -6.47 -5.33 15.71
N ASP A 197 -7.40 -4.38 15.74
CA ASP A 197 -7.12 -3.03 16.20
C ASP A 197 -7.14 -2.93 17.73
N GLY A 198 -6.91 -1.72 18.27
CA GLY A 198 -6.90 -1.49 19.72
C GLY A 198 -8.24 -1.79 20.43
N GLN A 199 -9.34 -1.90 19.69
CA GLN A 199 -10.67 -2.27 20.18
C GLN A 199 -11.01 -3.74 19.87
N GLY A 200 -10.02 -4.54 19.48
CA GLY A 200 -10.18 -5.95 19.17
C GLY A 200 -10.94 -6.24 17.87
N ARG A 201 -11.22 -5.23 17.04
CA ARG A 201 -11.92 -5.37 15.76
C ARG A 201 -10.98 -5.97 14.74
N ASP A 202 -11.44 -6.98 14.02
CA ASP A 202 -10.72 -7.53 12.89
C ASP A 202 -10.86 -6.63 11.65
N LEU A 203 -10.24 -7.04 10.54
CA LEU A 203 -10.26 -6.27 9.31
C LEU A 203 -11.67 -6.13 8.72
N LEU A 204 -12.52 -7.15 8.88
CA LEU A 204 -13.91 -7.11 8.42
C LEU A 204 -14.71 -6.08 9.24
N LEU A 205 -14.67 -6.16 10.57
CA LEU A 205 -15.37 -5.22 11.45
C LEU A 205 -14.95 -3.77 11.22
N TRP A 206 -13.64 -3.54 11.04
CA TRP A 206 -13.11 -2.21 10.77
C TRP A 206 -13.62 -1.65 9.43
N THR A 207 -13.54 -2.44 8.35
CA THR A 207 -14.01 -2.02 7.02
C THR A 207 -15.53 -1.86 6.95
N VAL A 208 -16.27 -2.68 7.67
CA VAL A 208 -17.74 -2.57 7.80
C VAL A 208 -18.15 -1.30 8.55
N MET A 209 -17.46 -0.96 9.64
CA MET A 209 -17.73 0.27 10.39
C MET A 209 -17.54 1.53 9.53
N HIS A 210 -16.54 1.52 8.64
CA HIS A 210 -16.25 2.63 7.72
C HIS A 210 -17.02 2.59 6.39
N GLY A 211 -17.78 1.53 6.12
CA GLY A 211 -18.61 1.43 4.92
C GLY A 211 -17.83 1.09 3.64
N TYR A 212 -16.70 0.40 3.74
CA TYR A 212 -15.81 0.13 2.59
C TYR A 212 -16.30 -1.06 1.75
N GLU A 213 -17.40 -0.86 1.04
CA GLU A 213 -18.17 -1.88 0.31
C GLU A 213 -17.31 -2.85 -0.50
N GLY A 214 -16.41 -2.33 -1.35
CA GLY A 214 -15.57 -3.16 -2.21
C GLY A 214 -14.62 -4.07 -1.43
N VAL A 215 -14.04 -3.55 -0.34
CA VAL A 215 -13.14 -4.33 0.53
C VAL A 215 -13.91 -5.35 1.34
N VAL A 216 -15.08 -4.96 1.88
CA VAL A 216 -15.98 -5.87 2.61
C VAL A 216 -16.37 -7.06 1.73
N LYS A 217 -16.79 -6.80 0.49
CA LYS A 217 -17.15 -7.86 -0.47
C LYS A 217 -16.00 -8.86 -0.66
N VAL A 218 -14.78 -8.36 -0.92
CA VAL A 218 -13.60 -9.20 -1.09
C VAL A 218 -13.29 -10.04 0.15
N LEU A 219 -13.38 -9.46 1.36
CA LEU A 219 -13.11 -10.18 2.60
C LEU A 219 -14.10 -11.34 2.80
N ILE A 220 -15.38 -11.10 2.52
CA ILE A 220 -16.44 -12.11 2.65
C ILE A 220 -16.26 -13.23 1.61
N GLU A 221 -15.98 -12.88 0.35
CA GLU A 221 -15.68 -13.86 -0.71
C GLU A 221 -14.45 -14.73 -0.38
N LYS A 222 -13.52 -14.21 0.43
CA LYS A 222 -12.33 -14.94 0.91
C LYS A 222 -12.56 -15.67 2.24
N GLY A 223 -13.80 -15.77 2.71
CA GLY A 223 -14.18 -16.58 3.87
C GLY A 223 -14.03 -15.87 5.21
N ALA A 224 -14.08 -14.54 5.26
CA ALA A 224 -14.15 -13.82 6.53
C ALA A 224 -15.41 -14.21 7.33
N TYR A 225 -15.25 -14.36 8.64
CA TYR A 225 -16.35 -14.80 9.51
C TYR A 225 -17.34 -13.65 9.78
N LEU A 226 -18.58 -13.83 9.34
CA LEU A 226 -19.62 -12.80 9.36
C LEU A 226 -20.23 -12.50 10.73
N GLU A 227 -19.95 -13.32 11.75
CA GLU A 227 -20.59 -13.21 13.06
C GLU A 227 -19.59 -12.86 14.17
N LEU A 228 -18.40 -12.36 13.81
CA LEU A 228 -17.41 -11.93 14.79
C LEU A 228 -17.94 -10.68 15.51
N LYS A 229 -17.89 -10.69 16.85
CA LYS A 229 -18.28 -9.54 17.67
C LYS A 229 -17.03 -8.74 18.06
N ASP A 230 -17.15 -7.42 18.09
CA ASP A 230 -16.12 -6.53 18.66
C ASP A 230 -16.18 -6.52 20.20
N GLN A 231 -15.33 -5.70 20.83
CA GLN A 231 -15.33 -5.45 22.28
C GLN A 231 -16.54 -4.64 22.78
N ASN A 232 -17.55 -4.35 21.95
CA ASN A 232 -18.82 -3.77 22.39
C ASN A 232 -20.00 -4.72 22.14
N GLY A 233 -19.76 -5.86 21.49
CA GLY A 233 -20.75 -6.89 21.20
C GLY A 233 -21.50 -6.86 19.87
N PRO A 234 -21.60 -5.77 19.08
CA PRO A 234 -22.29 -5.83 17.80
C PRO A 234 -21.60 -6.77 16.80
N THR A 235 -22.44 -7.47 16.03
CA THR A 235 -22.05 -8.20 14.83
C THR A 235 -21.72 -7.21 13.69
N PRO A 236 -21.03 -7.65 12.61
CA PRO A 236 -20.75 -6.80 11.46
C PRO A 236 -22.02 -6.17 10.89
N ILE A 237 -23.11 -6.93 10.78
CA ILE A 237 -24.38 -6.39 10.29
C ILE A 237 -25.00 -5.36 11.24
N SER A 238 -24.87 -5.52 12.56
CA SER A 238 -25.28 -4.51 13.53
C SER A 238 -24.44 -3.23 13.44
N LEU A 239 -23.14 -3.32 13.18
CA LEU A 239 -22.28 -2.16 12.95
C LEU A 239 -22.65 -1.44 11.65
N ALA A 240 -22.82 -2.16 10.54
CA ALA A 240 -23.26 -1.59 9.27
C ALA A 240 -24.62 -0.87 9.44
N ALA A 241 -25.54 -1.51 10.18
CA ALA A 241 -26.86 -0.99 10.48
C ALA A 241 -26.84 0.25 11.36
N ARG A 242 -25.95 0.29 12.36
CA ARG A 242 -25.73 1.45 13.24
C ARG A 242 -25.21 2.67 12.47
N HIS A 243 -24.30 2.45 11.52
CA HIS A 243 -23.67 3.52 10.74
C HIS A 243 -24.41 3.89 9.45
N GLY A 244 -25.48 3.16 9.09
CA GLY A 244 -26.31 3.49 7.92
C GLY A 244 -25.76 3.00 6.58
N HIS A 245 -24.80 2.07 6.59
CA HIS A 245 -24.13 1.57 5.39
C HIS A 245 -25.01 0.56 4.63
N THR A 246 -26.03 1.08 3.94
CA THR A 246 -27.07 0.28 3.26
C THR A 246 -26.49 -0.76 2.28
N ALA A 247 -25.50 -0.39 1.48
CA ALA A 247 -24.85 -1.31 0.56
C ALA A 247 -24.08 -2.43 1.28
N VAL A 248 -23.37 -2.11 2.37
CA VAL A 248 -22.68 -3.11 3.21
C VAL A 248 -23.69 -4.06 3.86
N VAL A 249 -24.83 -3.57 4.35
CA VAL A 249 -25.92 -4.43 4.84
C VAL A 249 -26.44 -5.35 3.73
N GLY A 250 -26.55 -4.86 2.50
CA GLY A 250 -26.91 -5.66 1.32
C GLY A 250 -25.93 -6.80 1.08
N ILE A 251 -24.63 -6.49 1.03
CA ILE A 251 -23.56 -7.48 0.86
C ILE A 251 -23.59 -8.52 1.98
N LEU A 252 -23.68 -8.09 3.25
CA LEU A 252 -23.69 -9.00 4.40
C LEU A 252 -24.92 -9.93 4.38
N THR A 253 -26.10 -9.40 4.08
CA THR A 253 -27.33 -10.20 4.02
C THR A 253 -27.36 -11.15 2.82
N GLU A 254 -26.77 -10.78 1.68
CA GLU A 254 -26.61 -11.67 0.51
C GLU A 254 -25.71 -12.87 0.80
N HIS A 255 -24.72 -12.69 1.67
CA HIS A 255 -23.79 -13.75 2.08
C HIS A 255 -24.25 -14.47 3.36
N GLY A 256 -25.49 -14.27 3.80
CA GLY A 256 -26.12 -15.05 4.88
C GLY A 256 -25.83 -14.57 6.30
N ALA A 257 -25.46 -13.30 6.52
CA ALA A 257 -25.34 -12.74 7.86
C ALA A 257 -26.65 -12.88 8.67
N ASN A 258 -26.53 -13.26 9.93
CA ASN A 258 -27.67 -13.59 10.77
C ASN A 258 -28.32 -12.34 11.38
N LEU A 259 -29.55 -12.06 10.95
CA LEU A 259 -30.36 -10.94 11.45
C LEU A 259 -30.87 -11.12 12.89
N LYS A 260 -30.79 -12.33 13.44
CA LYS A 260 -31.29 -12.69 14.78
C LYS A 260 -30.19 -12.64 15.84
N ASN A 261 -28.94 -12.41 15.44
CA ASN A 261 -27.82 -12.30 16.37
C ASN A 261 -27.74 -10.87 16.90
N GLY A 262 -28.08 -10.70 18.18
CA GLY A 262 -27.95 -9.43 18.88
C GLY A 262 -26.55 -9.20 19.44
N ASP A 263 -26.29 -7.96 19.83
CA ASP A 263 -25.13 -7.61 20.64
C ASP A 263 -25.27 -8.13 22.09
N TRP A 264 -24.40 -7.68 23.00
CA TRP A 264 -24.44 -8.10 24.41
C TRP A 264 -25.67 -7.61 25.18
N TYR A 265 -26.33 -6.56 24.69
CA TYR A 265 -27.59 -6.08 25.24
C TYR A 265 -28.79 -6.79 24.58
N GLY A 266 -28.56 -7.74 23.67
CA GLY A 266 -29.60 -8.40 22.89
C GLY A 266 -30.16 -7.51 21.77
N LYS A 267 -29.52 -6.37 21.47
CA LYS A 267 -29.99 -5.45 20.44
C LYS A 267 -29.67 -6.00 19.05
N LEU A 268 -30.71 -6.22 18.25
CA LEU A 268 -30.60 -6.69 16.87
C LEU A 268 -30.21 -5.57 15.89
N PRO A 269 -29.76 -5.90 14.66
CA PRO A 269 -29.41 -4.90 13.66
C PRO A 269 -30.52 -3.88 13.40
N LEU A 270 -31.78 -4.34 13.33
CA LEU A 270 -32.94 -3.47 13.10
C LEU A 270 -33.15 -2.46 14.25
N SER A 271 -32.91 -2.85 15.50
CA SER A 271 -32.99 -1.92 16.64
C SER A 271 -31.91 -0.85 16.58
N TRP A 272 -30.71 -1.19 16.11
CA TRP A 272 -29.64 -0.21 15.85
C TRP A 272 -30.04 0.76 14.75
N THR A 273 -30.56 0.25 13.63
CA THR A 273 -31.06 1.10 12.54
C THR A 273 -32.15 2.04 12.99
N ALA A 274 -33.11 1.55 13.76
CA ALA A 274 -34.23 2.33 14.28
C ALA A 274 -33.80 3.38 15.31
N THR A 275 -32.72 3.15 16.05
CA THR A 275 -32.14 4.14 16.97
C THR A 275 -31.58 5.35 16.20
N TYR A 276 -31.00 5.13 15.02
CA TYR A 276 -30.28 6.15 14.26
C TYR A 276 -31.02 6.68 13.03
N GLY A 277 -32.20 6.12 12.69
CA GLY A 277 -33.07 6.68 11.65
C GLY A 277 -32.68 6.30 10.22
N HIS A 278 -31.90 5.23 10.01
CA HIS A 278 -31.40 4.89 8.67
C HIS A 278 -32.45 4.16 7.81
N GLU A 279 -33.37 4.90 7.22
CA GLU A 279 -34.52 4.38 6.43
C GLU A 279 -34.15 3.36 5.36
N GLY A 280 -33.07 3.61 4.60
CA GLY A 280 -32.61 2.70 3.55
C GLY A 280 -32.24 1.31 4.10
N VAL A 281 -31.61 1.28 5.27
CA VAL A 281 -31.28 0.05 5.97
C VAL A 281 -32.53 -0.61 6.56
N VAL A 282 -33.48 0.15 7.12
CA VAL A 282 -34.75 -0.38 7.66
C VAL A 282 -35.48 -1.15 6.58
N ASN A 283 -35.70 -0.50 5.44
CA ASN A 283 -36.30 -1.10 4.25
C ASN A 283 -35.64 -2.41 3.84
N LEU A 284 -34.31 -2.40 3.77
CA LEU A 284 -33.54 -3.55 3.35
C LEU A 284 -33.66 -4.70 4.35
N LEU A 285 -33.53 -4.42 5.65
CA LEU A 285 -33.65 -5.43 6.70
C LEU A 285 -35.06 -6.04 6.76
N ILE A 286 -36.11 -5.24 6.61
CA ILE A 286 -37.50 -5.72 6.55
C ILE A 286 -37.68 -6.66 5.35
N LYS A 287 -37.22 -6.25 4.16
CA LYS A 287 -37.27 -7.10 2.95
C LYS A 287 -36.51 -8.41 3.10
N ARG A 288 -35.48 -8.44 3.94
CA ARG A 288 -34.69 -9.65 4.26
C ARG A 288 -35.24 -10.43 5.47
N GLY A 289 -36.41 -10.08 5.99
CA GLY A 289 -37.12 -10.84 7.03
C GLY A 289 -36.69 -10.53 8.46
N ALA A 290 -36.16 -9.34 8.74
CA ALA A 290 -35.88 -8.90 10.11
C ALA A 290 -37.18 -8.84 10.95
N ASN A 291 -37.10 -9.28 12.22
CA ASN A 291 -38.24 -9.26 13.11
C ASN A 291 -38.47 -7.86 13.71
N LEU A 292 -39.56 -7.19 13.32
CA LEU A 292 -39.95 -5.86 13.80
C LEU A 292 -40.33 -5.82 15.29
N SER A 293 -40.79 -6.93 15.84
CA SER A 293 -41.27 -7.03 17.23
C SER A 293 -40.24 -7.63 18.19
N SER A 294 -39.00 -7.87 17.73
CA SER A 294 -37.95 -8.39 18.59
C SER A 294 -37.64 -7.41 19.71
N LYS A 295 -37.55 -7.91 20.94
CA LYS A 295 -37.15 -7.12 22.10
C LYS A 295 -35.72 -7.41 22.47
N ASP A 296 -34.98 -6.37 22.84
CA ASP A 296 -33.66 -6.53 23.45
C ASP A 296 -33.76 -6.90 24.94
N GLY A 297 -32.61 -6.95 25.62
CA GLY A 297 -32.54 -7.30 27.05
C GLY A 297 -33.28 -6.33 27.97
N ASP A 298 -33.52 -5.09 27.53
CA ASP A 298 -34.30 -4.08 28.25
C ASP A 298 -35.80 -4.16 27.90
N GLY A 299 -36.22 -5.13 27.08
CA GLY A 299 -37.59 -5.29 26.63
C GLY A 299 -38.02 -4.30 25.54
N ARG A 300 -37.08 -3.55 24.94
CA ARG A 300 -37.36 -2.50 23.96
C ARG A 300 -37.38 -3.07 22.54
N ALA A 301 -38.41 -2.69 21.79
CA ALA A 301 -38.54 -3.05 20.38
C ALA A 301 -37.93 -1.96 19.46
N PRO A 302 -37.52 -2.26 18.22
CA PRO A 302 -37.04 -1.27 17.26
C PRO A 302 -37.93 -0.01 17.17
N LEU A 303 -39.26 -0.21 17.13
CA LEU A 303 -40.24 0.88 17.10
C LEU A 303 -40.11 1.85 18.29
N SER A 304 -39.83 1.34 19.48
CA SER A 304 -39.65 2.18 20.67
C SER A 304 -38.41 3.06 20.57
N TYR A 305 -37.35 2.57 19.92
CA TYR A 305 -36.15 3.38 19.65
C TYR A 305 -36.40 4.46 18.61
N ALA A 306 -37.08 4.12 17.51
CA ALA A 306 -37.44 5.09 16.47
C ALA A 306 -38.32 6.22 17.03
N ALA A 307 -39.35 5.86 17.82
CA ALA A 307 -40.22 6.83 18.47
C ALA A 307 -39.48 7.71 19.50
N ALA A 308 -38.61 7.11 20.32
CA ALA A 308 -37.85 7.85 21.35
C ALA A 308 -36.86 8.87 20.75
N HIS A 309 -36.35 8.60 19.54
CA HIS A 309 -35.40 9.49 18.85
C HIS A 309 -36.06 10.37 17.78
N GLY A 310 -37.40 10.29 17.62
CA GLY A 310 -38.15 11.14 16.69
C GLY A 310 -37.99 10.80 15.21
N HIS A 311 -37.62 9.55 14.87
CA HIS A 311 -37.44 9.09 13.49
C HIS A 311 -38.79 8.73 12.86
N ILE A 312 -39.56 9.75 12.48
CA ILE A 312 -40.94 9.63 11.99
C ILE A 312 -41.04 8.66 10.80
N GLU A 313 -40.17 8.82 9.80
CA GLU A 313 -40.17 7.98 8.60
C GLU A 313 -39.94 6.50 8.95
N VAL A 314 -39.08 6.21 9.92
CA VAL A 314 -38.84 4.82 10.39
C VAL A 314 -40.04 4.26 11.15
N VAL A 315 -40.80 5.10 11.87
CA VAL A 315 -42.04 4.69 12.57
C VAL A 315 -43.16 4.36 11.58
N CYS A 316 -43.13 4.94 10.38
CA CYS A 316 -44.16 4.75 9.36
C CYS A 316 -44.01 3.48 8.51
N TYR A 317 -42.87 2.76 8.61
CA TYR A 317 -42.64 1.46 7.95
C TYR A 317 -43.35 0.31 8.67
#